data_AF-A0A316M9N3-F1
#
_entry.id   AF-A0A316M9N3-F1
#
_cell.length_a   1.000
_cell.length_b   1.000
_cell.length_c   1.000
_cell.angle_alpha   90.00
_cell.angle_beta   90.00
_cell.angle_gamma   90.00
#
_symmetry.space_group_name_H-M   'P 1'
#
loop_
_entity.id
_entity.type
_entity.pdbx_description
1 polymer ?
#
loop_
_entity_poly.entity_id
_entity_poly.type
_entity_poly.pdbx_seq_one_letter_code
_entity_poly.pdbx_strand_id
1 'polypeptide(L)'
;MKKADLIKLIEKIADDGDINEIILGADEFKDLGKVDLSKLTMEEFKTLMESNESVKGYMTSHDDSIRSKAVETFQNGKMKDIIKKAVDEAKNGKKTPEQEALEKLQKQFEDSQAELAKERTIGKYTKVLKDKGLPVELVDYIYGDGKDETIDKNIENISSIFNSAIDSGVKSKLGTSSYTPPEDDVTNALNDQIAAAMGVK
;
A
#
# COMPACT_ATOMS: atom_id res chain seq x y z
N MET A 1 21.64 69.51 27.56
CA MET A 1 21.32 70.96 27.49
C MET A 1 20.14 71.28 28.41
N LYS A 2 20.19 72.35 29.22
CA LYS A 2 19.02 72.80 30.01
C LYS A 2 18.15 73.75 29.18
N LYS A 3 16.87 73.88 29.56
CA LYS A 3 15.91 74.78 28.89
C LYS A 3 16.44 76.20 28.67
N ALA A 4 17.10 76.77 29.68
CA ALA A 4 17.65 78.14 29.59
C ALA A 4 18.78 78.26 28.55
N ASP A 5 19.58 77.20 28.36
CA ASP A 5 20.68 77.18 27.41
C ASP A 5 20.16 77.01 25.97
N LEU A 6 19.12 76.19 25.79
CA LEU A 6 18.45 76.01 24.50
C LEU A 6 17.79 77.32 24.03
N ILE A 7 17.09 78.03 24.93
CA ILE A 7 16.45 79.31 24.61
C ILE A 7 17.50 80.33 24.15
N LYS A 8 18.64 80.44 24.84
CA LYS A 8 19.73 81.34 24.44
C LYS A 8 20.35 80.99 23.10
N LEU A 9 20.35 79.70 22.73
CA LEU A 9 20.83 79.24 21.43
C LEU A 9 19.85 79.70 20.34
N ILE A 10 18.55 79.49 20.58
CA ILE A 10 17.46 79.81 19.63
C ILE A 10 17.27 81.33 19.45
N GLU A 11 17.38 82.12 20.53
CA GLU A 11 17.24 83.59 20.49
C GLU A 11 18.30 84.29 19.62
N LYS A 12 19.42 83.63 19.33
CA LYS A 12 20.49 84.16 18.47
C LYS A 12 20.31 83.81 16.99
N ILE A 13 19.32 82.98 16.66
CA ILE A 13 19.03 82.54 15.30
C ILE A 13 18.09 83.57 14.65
N ALA A 14 18.21 83.77 13.35
CA ALA A 14 17.21 84.51 12.57
C ALA A 14 15.87 83.74 12.54
N ASP A 15 14.76 84.44 12.28
CA ASP A 15 13.42 83.82 12.23
C ASP A 15 13.30 82.68 11.20
N ASP A 16 14.19 82.62 10.21
CA ASP A 16 14.27 81.62 9.13
C ASP A 16 15.46 80.65 9.25
N GLY A 17 16.24 80.71 10.34
CA GLY A 17 17.43 79.87 10.49
C GLY A 17 17.12 78.39 10.78
N ASP A 18 18.01 77.51 10.33
CA ASP A 18 17.86 76.05 10.51
C ASP A 18 18.21 75.63 11.95
N ILE A 19 17.16 75.33 12.71
CA ILE A 19 17.27 74.86 14.10
C ILE A 19 18.04 73.53 14.17
N ASN A 20 17.91 72.65 13.19
CA ASN A 20 18.61 71.35 13.20
C ASN A 20 20.11 71.54 13.04
N GLU A 21 20.55 72.43 12.17
CA GLU A 21 21.97 72.76 11.99
C GLU A 21 22.56 73.33 13.29
N ILE A 22 21.84 74.22 13.97
CA ILE A 22 22.29 74.84 15.22
C ILE A 22 22.34 73.84 16.38
N ILE A 23 21.34 72.97 16.50
CA ILE A 23 21.35 71.90 17.51
C ILE A 23 22.48 70.92 17.22
N LEU A 24 22.66 70.48 15.97
CA LEU A 24 23.76 69.60 15.56
C LEU A 24 25.13 70.31 15.56
N GLY A 25 25.19 71.64 15.60
CA GLY A 25 26.42 72.41 15.77
C GLY A 25 26.85 72.54 17.23
N ALA A 26 25.94 72.32 18.18
CA ALA A 26 26.23 72.42 19.60
C ALA A 26 27.19 71.32 20.05
N ASP A 27 28.14 71.66 20.94
CA ASP A 27 29.18 70.74 21.41
C ASP A 27 28.64 69.42 21.99
N GLU A 28 27.44 69.44 22.57
CA GLU A 28 26.79 68.25 23.14
C GLU A 28 26.19 67.30 22.08
N PHE A 29 25.89 67.78 20.87
CA PHE A 29 25.14 67.03 19.85
C PHE A 29 25.87 66.93 18.51
N LYS A 30 27.00 67.63 18.34
CA LYS A 30 27.82 67.61 17.12
C LYS A 30 28.33 66.25 16.70
N ASP A 31 28.39 65.32 17.63
CA ASP A 31 28.82 63.96 17.37
C ASP A 31 27.64 63.07 16.92
N LEU A 32 26.38 63.44 17.19
CA LEU A 32 25.20 62.71 16.70
C LEU A 32 25.10 62.73 15.17
N GLY A 33 25.39 63.88 14.55
CA GLY A 33 25.43 64.02 13.08
C GLY A 33 26.64 63.34 12.42
N LYS A 34 27.59 62.86 13.23
CA LYS A 34 28.83 62.20 12.80
C LYS A 34 28.89 60.72 13.20
N VAL A 35 27.85 60.19 13.85
CA VAL A 35 27.75 58.76 14.15
C VAL A 35 27.63 58.03 12.82
N ASP A 36 28.78 57.59 12.34
CA ASP A 36 28.88 56.71 11.20
C ASP A 36 28.44 55.32 11.64
N LEU A 37 27.16 54.99 11.45
CA LEU A 37 26.58 53.68 11.78
C LEU A 37 27.31 52.53 11.06
N SER A 38 28.10 52.81 10.02
CA SER A 38 28.94 51.82 9.34
C SER A 38 30.24 51.49 10.08
N LYS A 39 30.63 52.31 11.07
CA LYS A 39 31.83 52.14 11.91
C LYS A 39 31.50 51.71 13.34
N LEU A 40 30.24 51.39 13.63
CA LEU A 40 29.83 50.92 14.93
C LEU A 40 30.70 49.74 15.36
N THR A 41 31.41 49.90 16.46
CA THR A 41 32.27 48.83 16.98
C THR A 41 31.41 47.73 17.61
N MET A 42 31.96 46.52 17.69
CA MET A 42 31.25 45.38 18.30
C MET A 42 30.87 45.66 19.77
N GLU A 43 31.70 46.38 20.51
CA GLU A 43 31.43 46.73 21.92
C GLU A 43 30.29 47.74 22.04
N GLU A 44 30.26 48.77 21.18
CA GLU A 44 29.16 49.74 21.15
C GLU A 44 27.84 49.07 20.75
N PHE A 45 27.88 48.11 19.80
CA PHE A 45 26.68 47.34 19.44
C PHE A 45 26.19 46.45 20.59
N LYS A 46 27.10 45.80 21.34
CA LYS A 46 26.72 45.03 22.53
C LYS A 46 26.07 45.93 23.59
N THR A 47 26.66 47.09 23.87
CA THR A 47 26.06 48.08 24.80
C THR A 47 24.68 48.54 24.31
N LEU A 48 24.50 48.73 23.00
CA LEU A 48 23.20 49.07 22.42
C LEU A 48 22.18 47.94 22.60
N MET A 49 22.57 46.68 22.41
CA MET A 49 21.70 45.53 22.69
C MET A 49 21.34 45.38 24.18
N GLU A 50 22.20 45.82 25.09
CA GLU A 50 21.92 45.77 26.53
C GLU A 50 21.01 46.91 27.00
N SER A 51 21.18 48.10 26.43
CA SER A 51 20.51 49.34 26.86
C SER A 51 19.23 49.67 26.09
N ASN A 52 19.05 49.16 24.86
CA ASN A 52 17.89 49.44 24.03
C ASN A 52 16.99 48.20 23.87
N GLU A 53 15.82 48.23 24.50
CA GLU A 53 14.86 47.11 24.47
C GLU A 53 14.36 46.77 23.05
N SER A 54 14.22 47.74 22.16
CA SER A 54 13.77 47.50 20.78
C SER A 54 14.83 46.77 19.97
N VAL A 55 16.10 47.17 20.10
CA VAL A 55 17.24 46.50 19.44
C VAL A 55 17.40 45.08 19.99
N LYS A 56 17.32 44.91 21.31
CA LYS A 56 17.37 43.60 21.98
C LYS A 56 16.24 42.67 21.53
N GLY A 57 15.01 43.18 21.49
CA GLY A 57 13.82 42.43 21.09
C GLY A 57 13.91 41.94 19.65
N TYR A 58 14.33 42.81 18.72
CA TYR A 58 14.53 42.43 17.32
C TYR A 58 15.61 41.35 17.17
N MET A 59 16.78 41.54 17.80
CA MET A 59 17.88 40.57 17.70
C MET A 59 17.49 39.21 18.27
N THR A 60 16.81 39.20 19.42
CA THR A 60 16.33 37.97 20.06
C THR A 60 15.34 37.24 19.16
N SER A 61 14.36 37.96 18.58
CA SER A 61 13.38 37.36 17.66
C SER A 61 14.03 36.83 16.38
N HIS A 62 15.02 37.54 15.85
CA HIS A 62 15.78 37.11 14.68
C HIS A 62 16.57 35.84 14.97
N ASP A 63 17.30 35.81 16.09
CA ASP A 63 18.06 34.64 16.56
C ASP A 63 17.16 33.42 16.78
N ASP A 64 16.03 33.60 17.44
CA ASP A 64 15.07 32.52 17.68
C ASP A 64 14.51 31.97 16.37
N SER A 65 14.21 32.84 15.39
CA SER A 65 13.77 32.43 14.07
C SER A 65 14.84 31.60 13.34
N ILE A 66 16.10 32.04 13.39
CA ILE A 66 17.22 31.31 12.77
C ILE A 66 17.42 29.96 13.45
N ARG A 67 17.44 29.92 14.79
CA ARG A 67 17.62 28.66 15.54
C ARG A 67 16.49 27.69 15.26
N SER A 68 15.25 28.17 15.24
CA SER A 68 14.08 27.35 14.90
C SER A 68 14.20 26.76 13.49
N LYS A 69 14.53 27.60 12.48
CA LYS A 69 14.78 27.14 11.11
C LYS A 69 15.95 26.17 11.01
N ALA A 70 17.02 26.39 11.77
CA ALA A 70 18.18 25.52 11.79
C ALA A 70 17.82 24.14 12.38
N VAL A 71 17.05 24.10 13.46
CA VAL A 71 16.53 22.86 14.05
C VAL A 71 15.59 22.14 13.08
N GLU A 72 14.67 22.86 12.45
CA GLU A 72 13.76 22.29 11.45
C GLU A 72 14.52 21.73 10.24
N THR A 73 15.50 22.48 9.73
CA THR A 73 16.37 22.06 8.62
C THR A 73 17.23 20.86 9.03
N PHE A 74 17.69 20.81 10.27
CA PHE A 74 18.43 19.68 10.79
C PHE A 74 17.54 18.43 10.92
N GLN A 75 16.32 18.58 11.44
CA GLN A 75 15.36 17.48 11.60
C GLN A 75 14.83 16.96 10.26
N ASN A 76 14.53 17.85 9.31
CA ASN A 76 13.88 17.51 8.05
C ASN A 76 14.83 17.43 6.85
N GLY A 77 16.06 17.89 6.98
CA GLY A 77 17.07 17.84 5.94
C GLY A 77 17.96 16.60 6.02
N LYS A 78 19.24 16.82 5.69
CA LYS A 78 20.23 15.77 5.41
C LYS A 78 20.55 14.84 6.58
N MET A 79 20.15 15.17 7.82
CA MET A 79 20.40 14.31 8.97
C MET A 79 19.65 12.99 8.85
N LYS A 80 18.41 13.00 8.34
CA LYS A 80 17.65 11.76 8.09
C LYS A 80 18.37 10.86 7.10
N ASP A 81 18.95 11.43 6.05
CA ASP A 81 19.71 10.69 5.04
C ASP A 81 21.02 10.16 5.60
N ILE A 82 21.73 10.94 6.42
CA ILE A 82 22.97 10.52 7.08
C ILE A 82 22.69 9.38 8.08
N ILE A 83 21.64 9.49 8.89
CA ILE A 83 21.22 8.44 9.82
C ILE A 83 20.82 7.19 9.03
N LYS A 84 19.99 7.34 7.99
CA LYS A 84 19.56 6.21 7.15
C LYS A 84 20.76 5.51 6.53
N LYS A 85 21.68 6.27 5.93
CA LYS A 85 22.91 5.75 5.34
C LYS A 85 23.80 5.06 6.36
N ALA A 86 24.00 5.63 7.55
CA ALA A 86 24.77 5.02 8.62
C ALA A 86 24.10 3.75 9.17
N VAL A 87 22.77 3.72 9.25
CA VAL A 87 22.00 2.53 9.63
C VAL A 87 22.10 1.45 8.55
N ASP A 88 22.03 1.82 7.27
CA ASP A 88 22.17 0.90 6.13
C ASP A 88 23.60 0.32 6.05
N GLU A 89 24.63 1.16 6.26
CA GLU A 89 26.04 0.75 6.34
C GLU A 89 26.32 -0.13 7.56
N ALA A 90 25.83 0.24 8.75
CA ALA A 90 25.98 -0.57 9.96
C ALA A 90 25.24 -1.92 9.87
N LYS A 91 24.18 -2.00 9.06
CA LYS A 91 23.41 -3.22 8.86
C LYS A 91 24.00 -4.16 7.82
N ASN A 92 25.03 -3.78 7.05
CA ASN A 92 25.68 -4.65 6.06
C ASN A 92 24.68 -5.45 5.19
N GLY A 93 23.57 -4.81 4.77
CA GLY A 93 22.52 -5.45 3.96
C GLY A 93 21.55 -6.40 4.69
N LYS A 94 21.53 -6.44 6.03
CA LYS A 94 20.52 -7.18 6.80
C LYS A 94 19.24 -6.36 6.95
N LYS A 95 18.10 -6.95 6.54
CA LYS A 95 16.75 -6.36 6.67
C LYS A 95 16.49 -5.97 8.13
N THR A 96 15.75 -4.87 8.35
CA THR A 96 15.37 -4.49 9.72
C THR A 96 14.46 -5.57 10.33
N PRO A 97 14.42 -5.75 11.66
CA PRO A 97 13.50 -6.71 12.30
C PRO A 97 12.03 -6.48 11.88
N GLU A 98 11.67 -5.22 11.63
CA GLU A 98 10.35 -4.83 11.10
C GLU A 98 10.16 -5.26 9.64
N GLN A 99 11.19 -5.14 8.79
CA GLN A 99 11.13 -5.60 7.40
C GLN A 99 11.08 -7.14 7.29
N GLU A 100 11.84 -7.85 8.13
CA GLU A 100 11.75 -9.31 8.22
C GLU A 100 10.38 -9.77 8.74
N ALA A 101 9.83 -9.06 9.73
CA ALA A 101 8.47 -9.30 10.22
C ALA A 101 7.42 -9.04 9.14
N LEU A 102 7.57 -7.96 8.36
CA LEU A 102 6.68 -7.62 7.24
C LEU A 102 6.73 -8.66 6.13
N GLU A 103 7.92 -9.10 5.73
CA GLU A 103 8.08 -10.13 4.70
C GLU A 103 7.52 -11.47 5.16
N LYS A 104 7.75 -11.85 6.43
CA LYS A 104 7.15 -13.04 7.01
C LYS A 104 5.63 -12.95 7.06
N LEU A 105 5.09 -11.79 7.41
CA LEU A 105 3.65 -11.56 7.46
C LEU A 105 3.03 -11.56 6.05
N GLN A 106 3.70 -10.96 5.06
CA GLN A 106 3.30 -11.00 3.66
C GLN A 106 3.28 -12.44 3.13
N LYS A 107 4.33 -13.22 3.41
CA LYS A 107 4.37 -14.62 3.01
C LYS A 107 3.25 -15.44 3.67
N GLN A 108 3.01 -15.26 4.97
CA GLN A 108 1.90 -15.92 5.65
C GLN A 108 0.53 -15.51 5.09
N PHE A 109 0.39 -14.25 4.70
CA PHE A 109 -0.84 -13.75 4.10
C PHE A 109 -1.07 -14.33 2.70
N GLU A 110 -0.02 -14.40 1.87
CA GLU A 110 -0.06 -15.04 0.55
C GLU A 110 -0.39 -16.53 0.64
N ASP A 111 0.27 -17.26 1.54
CA ASP A 111 0.02 -18.67 1.80
C ASP A 111 -1.44 -18.90 2.25
N SER A 112 -1.94 -18.06 3.17
CA SER A 112 -3.33 -18.13 3.65
C SER A 112 -4.35 -17.80 2.56
N GLN A 113 -4.08 -16.82 1.69
CA GLN A 113 -4.94 -16.50 0.56
C GLN A 113 -4.97 -17.63 -0.47
N ALA A 114 -3.83 -18.28 -0.73
CA ALA A 114 -3.76 -19.43 -1.62
C ALA A 114 -4.55 -20.63 -1.06
N GLU A 115 -4.45 -20.89 0.25
CA GLU A 115 -5.20 -21.96 0.92
C GLU A 115 -6.72 -21.69 0.90
N LEU A 116 -7.15 -20.47 1.20
CA LEU A 116 -8.56 -20.06 1.11
C LEU A 116 -9.11 -20.16 -0.32
N ALA A 117 -8.32 -19.75 -1.32
CA ALA A 117 -8.72 -19.88 -2.71
C ALA A 117 -8.91 -21.36 -3.08
N LYS A 118 -7.96 -22.22 -2.69
CA LYS A 118 -8.05 -23.67 -2.90
C LYS A 118 -9.28 -24.26 -2.22
N GLU A 119 -9.52 -23.95 -0.95
CA GLU A 119 -10.67 -24.46 -0.19
C GLU A 119 -12.01 -24.03 -0.82
N ARG A 120 -12.13 -22.77 -1.26
CA ARG A 120 -13.31 -22.28 -1.97
C ARG A 120 -13.55 -23.04 -3.27
N THR A 121 -12.48 -23.28 -4.05
CA THR A 121 -12.55 -24.03 -5.30
C THR A 121 -12.95 -25.48 -5.04
N ILE A 122 -12.35 -26.16 -4.06
CA ILE A 122 -12.72 -27.51 -3.64
C ILE A 122 -14.20 -27.56 -3.23
N GLY A 123 -14.67 -26.60 -2.42
CA GLY A 123 -16.07 -26.52 -1.99
C GLY A 123 -17.05 -26.34 -3.15
N LYS A 124 -16.70 -25.51 -4.13
CA LYS A 124 -17.47 -25.32 -5.38
C LYS A 124 -17.57 -26.64 -6.15
N TYR A 125 -16.44 -27.29 -6.41
CA TYR A 125 -16.40 -28.49 -7.26
C TYR A 125 -16.90 -29.76 -6.57
N THR A 126 -16.84 -29.83 -5.24
CA THR A 126 -17.53 -30.86 -4.45
C THR A 126 -19.02 -30.84 -4.72
N LYS A 127 -19.64 -29.66 -4.79
CA LYS A 127 -21.07 -29.53 -5.15
C LYS A 127 -21.32 -29.97 -6.59
N VAL A 128 -20.50 -29.52 -7.53
CA VAL A 128 -20.64 -29.88 -8.97
C VAL A 128 -20.55 -31.39 -9.18
N LEU A 129 -19.59 -32.06 -8.53
CA LEU A 129 -19.46 -33.53 -8.59
C LEU A 129 -20.70 -34.22 -8.04
N LYS A 130 -21.20 -33.78 -6.89
CA LYS A 130 -22.41 -34.32 -6.28
C LYS A 130 -23.62 -34.15 -7.18
N ASP A 131 -23.79 -32.99 -7.81
CA ASP A 131 -24.90 -32.70 -8.73
C ASP A 131 -24.83 -33.55 -10.00
N LYS A 132 -23.62 -33.89 -10.46
CA LYS A 132 -23.40 -34.82 -11.59
C LYS A 132 -23.42 -36.30 -11.20
N GLY A 133 -23.71 -36.63 -9.94
CA GLY A 133 -23.76 -38.01 -9.45
C GLY A 133 -22.38 -38.69 -9.40
N LEU A 134 -21.30 -37.91 -9.40
CA LEU A 134 -19.93 -38.41 -9.28
C LEU A 134 -19.45 -38.43 -7.83
N PRO A 135 -18.53 -39.36 -7.47
CA PRO A 135 -17.94 -39.39 -6.12
C PRO A 135 -17.19 -38.09 -5.78
N VAL A 136 -17.50 -37.51 -4.63
CA VAL A 136 -16.87 -36.26 -4.14
C VAL A 136 -15.39 -36.41 -3.82
N GLU A 137 -14.93 -37.63 -3.53
CA GLU A 137 -13.51 -37.98 -3.31
C GLU A 137 -12.63 -37.66 -4.53
N LEU A 138 -13.24 -37.52 -5.71
CA LEU A 138 -12.52 -37.16 -6.92
C LEU A 138 -12.09 -35.70 -6.95
N VAL A 139 -12.61 -34.85 -6.04
CA VAL A 139 -12.35 -33.39 -6.04
C VAL A 139 -10.86 -33.05 -5.97
N ASP A 140 -10.09 -33.82 -5.20
CA ASP A 140 -8.65 -33.61 -5.06
C ASP A 140 -7.87 -34.03 -6.32
N TYR A 141 -8.41 -34.98 -7.08
CA TYR A 141 -7.79 -35.50 -8.31
C TYR A 141 -8.12 -34.66 -9.54
N ILE A 142 -9.31 -34.03 -9.58
CA ILE A 142 -9.70 -33.11 -10.66
C ILE A 142 -9.10 -31.70 -10.52
N TYR A 143 -8.64 -31.34 -9.31
CA TYR A 143 -8.11 -30.00 -9.01
C TYR A 143 -6.95 -29.60 -9.92
N GLY A 144 -6.08 -30.54 -10.30
CA GLY A 144 -5.07 -30.36 -11.36
C GLY A 144 -4.22 -29.09 -11.21
N ASP A 145 -4.34 -28.18 -12.17
CA ASP A 145 -3.63 -26.89 -12.24
C ASP A 145 -4.34 -25.75 -11.49
N GLY A 146 -5.44 -26.05 -10.78
CA GLY A 146 -6.25 -25.10 -10.01
C GLY A 146 -7.10 -24.15 -10.85
N LYS A 147 -7.13 -24.30 -12.18
CA LYS A 147 -7.94 -23.46 -13.07
C LYS A 147 -9.31 -24.08 -13.29
N ASP A 148 -10.35 -23.26 -13.12
CA ASP A 148 -11.74 -23.69 -13.26
C ASP A 148 -12.01 -24.45 -14.58
N GLU A 149 -11.51 -23.93 -15.71
CA GLU A 149 -11.70 -24.56 -17.03
C GLU A 149 -11.08 -25.97 -17.15
N THR A 150 -9.92 -26.18 -16.52
CA THR A 150 -9.25 -27.48 -16.50
C THR A 150 -10.01 -28.45 -15.61
N ILE A 151 -10.50 -27.98 -14.45
CA ILE A 151 -11.29 -28.77 -13.53
C ILE A 151 -12.61 -29.20 -14.19
N ASP A 152 -13.30 -28.28 -14.88
CA ASP A 152 -14.55 -28.58 -15.59
C ASP A 152 -14.34 -29.62 -16.71
N LYS A 153 -13.27 -29.49 -17.51
CA LYS A 153 -12.91 -30.51 -18.52
C LYS A 153 -12.57 -31.87 -17.90
N ASN A 154 -11.88 -31.88 -16.77
CA ASN A 154 -11.57 -33.11 -16.04
C ASN A 154 -12.85 -33.80 -15.55
N ILE A 155 -13.80 -33.03 -15.02
CA ILE A 155 -15.12 -33.53 -14.60
C ILE A 155 -15.86 -34.14 -15.79
N GLU A 156 -15.90 -33.47 -16.94
CA GLU A 156 -16.58 -33.99 -18.14
C GLU A 156 -15.98 -35.30 -18.64
N ASN A 157 -14.65 -35.37 -18.71
CA ASN A 157 -13.94 -36.58 -19.12
C ASN A 157 -14.22 -37.75 -18.17
N ILE A 158 -14.14 -37.51 -16.87
CA ILE A 158 -14.45 -38.52 -15.85
C ILE A 158 -15.91 -38.94 -15.94
N SER A 159 -16.85 -38.01 -16.08
CA SER A 159 -18.27 -38.34 -16.27
C SER A 159 -18.48 -39.25 -17.47
N SER A 160 -17.84 -38.97 -18.60
CA SER A 160 -17.96 -39.78 -19.82
C SER A 160 -17.43 -41.21 -19.62
N ILE A 161 -16.24 -41.34 -19.02
CA ILE A 161 -15.61 -42.65 -18.73
C ILE A 161 -16.46 -43.43 -17.74
N PHE A 162 -16.95 -42.78 -16.67
CA PHE A 162 -17.74 -43.41 -15.63
C PHE A 162 -19.07 -43.93 -16.16
N ASN A 163 -19.80 -43.12 -16.93
CA ASN A 163 -21.05 -43.54 -17.56
C ASN A 163 -20.82 -44.70 -18.54
N SER A 164 -19.76 -44.65 -19.36
CA SER A 164 -19.43 -45.72 -20.29
C SER A 164 -19.11 -47.05 -19.57
N ALA A 165 -18.45 -46.99 -18.42
CA ALA A 165 -18.15 -48.15 -17.59
C ALA A 165 -19.42 -48.72 -16.95
N ILE A 166 -20.33 -47.86 -16.46
CA ILE A 166 -21.64 -48.29 -15.95
C ILE A 166 -22.45 -48.97 -17.04
N ASP A 167 -22.59 -48.35 -18.22
CA ASP A 167 -23.34 -48.90 -19.34
C ASP A 167 -22.79 -50.28 -19.76
N SER A 168 -21.47 -50.41 -19.83
CA SER A 168 -20.81 -51.69 -20.15
C SER A 168 -21.06 -52.75 -19.09
N GLY A 169 -20.99 -52.39 -17.80
CA GLY A 169 -21.29 -53.29 -16.69
C GLY A 169 -22.74 -53.73 -16.65
N VAL A 170 -23.67 -52.80 -16.85
CA VAL A 170 -25.12 -53.05 -16.94
C VAL A 170 -25.44 -53.97 -18.11
N LYS A 171 -24.86 -53.71 -19.30
CA LYS A 171 -25.01 -54.56 -20.47
C LYS A 171 -24.46 -55.97 -20.24
N SER A 172 -23.32 -56.09 -19.55
CA SER A 172 -22.76 -57.39 -19.17
C SER A 172 -23.70 -58.16 -18.23
N LYS A 173 -24.23 -57.51 -17.18
CA LYS A 173 -25.17 -58.16 -16.23
C LYS A 173 -26.49 -58.54 -16.90
N LEU A 174 -27.14 -57.61 -17.60
CA LEU A 174 -28.42 -57.84 -18.27
C LEU A 174 -28.29 -58.82 -19.45
N GLY A 175 -27.18 -58.79 -20.18
CA GLY A 175 -26.89 -59.72 -21.27
C GLY A 175 -26.70 -61.16 -20.78
N THR A 176 -26.22 -61.36 -19.54
CA THR A 176 -26.09 -62.69 -18.92
C THR A 176 -27.38 -63.19 -18.24
N SER A 177 -28.36 -62.32 -17.99
CA SER A 177 -29.60 -62.67 -17.28
C SER A 177 -30.85 -62.61 -18.17
N SER A 178 -30.71 -62.47 -19.48
CA SER A 178 -31.84 -62.56 -20.40
C SER A 178 -32.20 -64.04 -20.58
N TYR A 179 -33.20 -64.50 -19.84
CA TYR A 179 -33.90 -65.74 -20.16
C TYR A 179 -34.51 -65.58 -21.54
N THR A 180 -33.92 -66.20 -22.56
CA THR A 180 -34.62 -66.48 -23.82
C THR A 180 -35.66 -67.55 -23.52
N PRO A 181 -36.97 -67.23 -23.60
CA PRO A 181 -37.99 -68.26 -23.48
C PRO A 181 -37.69 -69.37 -24.49
N PRO A 182 -37.79 -70.66 -24.09
CA PRO A 182 -37.63 -71.75 -25.03
C PRO A 182 -38.60 -71.52 -26.19
N GLU A 183 -38.11 -71.68 -27.42
CA GLU A 183 -39.00 -71.77 -28.57
C GLU A 183 -40.02 -72.88 -28.27
N ASP A 184 -41.30 -72.54 -28.27
CA ASP A 184 -42.37 -73.53 -28.22
C ASP A 184 -42.31 -74.32 -29.54
N ASP A 185 -41.50 -75.37 -29.52
CA ASP A 185 -41.29 -76.32 -30.63
C ASP A 185 -42.63 -76.92 -31.10
N VAL A 186 -43.61 -76.97 -30.19
CA VAL A 186 -44.99 -77.37 -30.46
C VAL A 186 -45.73 -76.37 -31.35
N THR A 187 -45.54 -75.06 -31.15
CA THR A 187 -46.22 -74.04 -31.95
C THR A 187 -45.63 -73.94 -33.36
N ASN A 188 -44.31 -74.10 -33.48
CA ASN A 188 -43.65 -74.15 -34.79
C ASN A 188 -44.01 -75.41 -35.58
N ALA A 189 -44.00 -76.58 -34.93
CA ALA A 189 -44.44 -77.83 -35.57
C ALA A 189 -45.92 -77.81 -35.99
N LEU A 190 -46.79 -77.18 -35.19
CA LEU A 190 -48.22 -77.02 -35.54
C LEU A 190 -48.39 -76.05 -36.72
N ASN A 191 -47.64 -74.95 -36.75
CA ASN A 191 -47.65 -74.00 -37.85
C ASN A 191 -47.12 -74.62 -39.17
N ASP A 192 -46.07 -75.43 -39.10
CA ASP A 192 -45.52 -76.15 -40.25
C ASP A 192 -46.49 -77.22 -40.78
N GLN A 193 -47.19 -77.92 -39.89
CA GLN A 193 -48.24 -78.87 -40.28
C GLN A 193 -49.45 -78.18 -40.91
N ILE A 194 -49.86 -77.02 -40.38
CA ILE A 194 -50.94 -76.21 -40.95
C ILE A 194 -50.54 -75.65 -42.32
N ALA A 195 -49.31 -75.15 -42.48
CA ALA A 195 -48.79 -74.66 -43.76
C ALA A 195 -48.70 -75.77 -44.82
N ALA A 196 -48.27 -76.98 -44.42
CA ALA A 196 -48.26 -78.16 -45.29
C ALA A 196 -49.67 -78.61 -45.68
N ALA A 197 -50.64 -78.55 -44.77
CA ALA A 197 -52.04 -78.87 -45.04
C ALA A 197 -52.73 -77.83 -45.93
N MET A 198 -52.31 -76.57 -45.88
CA MET A 198 -52.84 -75.45 -46.67
C MET A 198 -52.10 -75.23 -47.99
N GLY A 199 -51.02 -75.97 -48.28
CA GLY A 199 -50.28 -75.91 -49.54
C GLY A 199 -49.54 -74.60 -49.80
N VAL A 200 -49.29 -73.81 -48.76
CA VAL A 200 -48.53 -72.56 -48.86
C VAL A 200 -47.08 -72.86 -48.50
N LYS A 201 -46.20 -72.82 -49.50
CA LYS A 201 -44.74 -72.80 -49.33
C LYS A 201 -44.23 -71.38 -49.36
#